data_AF-A0A520PVL2-F1
#
_entry.id   AF-A0A520PVL2-F1
#
_cell.length_a   1.000
_cell.length_b   1.000
_cell.length_c   1.000
_cell.angle_alpha   90.00
_cell.angle_beta   90.00
_cell.angle_gamma   90.00
#
_symmetry.space_group_name_H-M   'P 1'
#
loop_
_entity.id
_entity.type
_entity.pdbx_description
1 polymer ?
#
loop_
_entity_poly.entity_id
_entity_poly.type
_entity_poly.pdbx_seq_one_letter_code
_entity_poly.pdbx_strand_id
1 'polypeptide(L)'
;MRVTLLALCVCFSFSLPTVASADAAAEARFHDELARRHYAAGRYEDAAREFMVEQRLAPNPNIVFNIALCFQQLRRHADAYMYFAEYLASDDEDPTRRQTSERALIQLRPRVALVDVRSTPPGLDVYVDRRELGQYGVTPRVLALSAGEHTIWIEGDGYRRAETTVDVELGGERQVTLSPEQILGRLVVNAAARADVRVFDAEGQLAHEGQTPLDEPMPPGTYRVVATAGEERWSEPVVVRADTTTEATATLSGPTGEVTVTANVTGALVTLDGRDSGFTPQVLASVPVGAHELRVTADGMNPYVGQVEIEQDDQLWVTLELEPASSFQIQPVTWIVGGISLAIFAAAGVTTGFAADAHGRFQSARMMGQPILGLADESNHLNLAADILWLSAGVAAIAAIVLALTTTESGSRPSRATFSRREVGQ
;
A
#
# COMPACT_ATOMS: atom_id res chain seq x y z
N MET A 1 -6.70 47.68 42.75
CA MET A 1 -6.47 48.36 41.46
C MET A 1 -5.74 47.40 40.53
N ARG A 2 -6.47 46.68 39.67
CA ARG A 2 -5.92 45.77 38.64
C ARG A 2 -6.61 46.13 37.33
N VAL A 3 -5.81 46.63 36.39
CA VAL A 3 -6.27 47.16 35.09
C VAL A 3 -6.45 45.97 34.14
N THR A 4 -7.67 45.81 33.64
CA THR A 4 -8.06 44.86 32.60
C THR A 4 -7.68 45.43 31.23
N LEU A 5 -6.90 44.67 30.45
CA LEU A 5 -6.50 45.01 29.09
C LEU A 5 -7.57 44.50 28.10
N LEU A 6 -8.20 45.43 27.38
CA LEU A 6 -9.19 45.16 26.34
C LEU A 6 -8.44 44.89 25.03
N ALA A 7 -8.49 43.65 24.51
CA ALA A 7 -7.93 43.31 23.20
C ALA A 7 -8.97 43.60 22.11
N LEU A 8 -8.72 44.63 21.30
CA LEU A 8 -9.51 45.03 20.14
C LEU A 8 -9.14 44.13 18.95
N CYS A 9 -9.99 43.16 18.61
CA CYS A 9 -9.87 42.39 17.37
C CYS A 9 -10.34 43.25 16.19
N VAL A 10 -9.39 43.71 15.37
CA VAL A 10 -9.67 44.36 14.08
C VAL A 10 -9.85 43.26 13.03
N CYS A 11 -11.09 43.01 12.62
CA CYS A 11 -11.39 42.20 11.44
C CYS A 11 -11.05 43.02 10.19
N PHE A 12 -9.96 42.67 9.51
CA PHE A 12 -9.60 43.23 8.22
C PHE A 12 -10.38 42.47 7.13
N SER A 13 -11.50 43.04 6.68
CA SER A 13 -12.22 42.55 5.51
C SER A 13 -11.40 42.92 4.26
N PHE A 14 -10.67 41.96 3.70
CA PHE A 14 -9.99 42.12 2.42
C PHE A 14 -11.03 42.02 1.30
N SER A 15 -11.53 43.16 0.85
CA SER A 15 -12.25 43.26 -0.44
C SER A 15 -11.21 43.19 -1.56
N LEU A 16 -11.19 42.08 -2.30
CA LEU A 16 -10.37 41.96 -3.51
C LEU A 16 -10.87 42.94 -4.58
N PRO A 17 -9.99 43.67 -5.28
CA PRO A 17 -10.37 44.69 -6.25
C PRO A 17 -10.83 44.08 -7.58
N THR A 18 -12.00 44.50 -8.06
CA THR A 18 -12.64 44.19 -9.36
C THR A 18 -12.01 44.95 -10.54
N VAL A 19 -10.69 45.07 -10.59
CA VAL A 19 -10.00 45.94 -11.57
C VAL A 19 -9.86 45.30 -12.95
N ALA A 20 -9.73 43.97 -13.04
CA ALA A 20 -9.51 43.28 -14.32
C ALA A 20 -10.68 43.37 -15.32
N SER A 21 -11.92 43.58 -14.85
CA SER A 21 -13.12 43.62 -15.71
C SER A 21 -13.36 44.99 -16.35
N ALA A 22 -12.95 46.09 -15.70
CA ALA A 22 -13.22 47.45 -16.16
C ALA A 22 -12.37 47.82 -17.40
N ASP A 23 -11.13 47.34 -17.44
CA ASP A 23 -10.21 47.59 -18.55
C ASP A 23 -10.64 46.83 -19.82
N ALA A 24 -11.02 45.55 -19.69
CA ALA A 24 -11.50 44.74 -20.82
C ALA A 24 -12.78 45.33 -21.46
N ALA A 25 -13.70 45.85 -20.66
CA ALA A 25 -14.91 46.50 -21.17
C ALA A 25 -14.61 47.84 -21.86
N ALA A 26 -13.60 48.58 -21.40
CA ALA A 26 -13.16 49.82 -22.06
C ALA A 26 -12.44 49.52 -23.38
N GLU A 27 -11.60 48.49 -23.42
CA GLU A 27 -10.91 48.01 -24.61
C GLU A 27 -11.90 47.47 -25.66
N ALA A 28 -12.90 46.68 -25.26
CA ALA A 28 -13.95 46.20 -26.15
C ALA A 28 -14.71 47.37 -26.82
N ARG A 29 -15.08 48.41 -26.05
CA ARG A 29 -15.73 49.61 -26.60
C ARG A 29 -14.86 50.36 -27.61
N PHE A 30 -13.55 50.43 -27.38
CA PHE A 30 -12.62 51.03 -28.34
C PHE A 30 -12.63 50.26 -29.67
N HIS A 31 -12.59 48.93 -29.62
CA HIS A 31 -12.64 48.09 -30.81
C HIS A 31 -13.99 48.15 -31.53
N ASP A 32 -15.13 48.22 -30.82
CA ASP A 32 -16.45 48.43 -31.43
C ASP A 32 -16.51 49.76 -32.22
N GLU A 33 -16.08 50.86 -31.60
CA GLU A 33 -16.07 52.17 -32.24
C GLU A 33 -15.17 52.18 -33.48
N LEU A 34 -13.99 51.56 -33.40
CA LEU A 34 -13.06 51.45 -34.50
C LEU A 34 -13.66 50.60 -35.63
N ALA A 35 -14.24 49.44 -35.32
CA ALA A 35 -14.90 48.55 -36.27
C ALA A 35 -16.02 49.26 -37.03
N ARG A 36 -16.90 49.99 -36.33
CA ARG A 36 -17.97 50.80 -36.94
C ARG A 36 -17.43 51.87 -37.87
N ARG A 37 -16.32 52.53 -37.52
CA ARG A 37 -15.66 53.53 -38.38
C ARG A 37 -15.07 52.90 -39.64
N HIS A 38 -14.41 51.75 -39.52
CA HIS A 38 -13.91 51.00 -40.68
C HIS A 38 -15.07 50.57 -41.59
N TYR A 39 -16.17 50.07 -41.00
CA TYR A 39 -17.36 49.66 -41.74
C TYR A 39 -18.00 50.83 -42.51
N ALA A 40 -18.20 51.98 -41.85
CA ALA A 40 -18.75 53.18 -42.47
C ALA A 40 -17.86 53.73 -43.61
N ALA A 41 -16.56 53.48 -43.54
CA ALA A 41 -15.60 53.85 -44.57
C ALA A 41 -15.43 52.78 -45.68
N GLY A 42 -16.23 51.70 -45.67
CA GLY A 42 -16.16 50.62 -46.65
C GLY A 42 -14.95 49.69 -46.50
N ARG A 43 -14.17 49.83 -45.42
CA ARG A 43 -13.02 48.96 -45.11
C ARG A 43 -13.47 47.75 -44.31
N TYR A 44 -14.22 46.86 -44.97
CA TYR A 44 -14.90 45.74 -44.31
C TYR A 44 -13.97 44.68 -43.72
N GLU A 45 -12.77 44.48 -44.29
CA GLU A 45 -11.80 43.52 -43.77
C GLU A 45 -11.20 43.99 -42.43
N ASP A 46 -10.84 45.28 -42.34
CA ASP A 46 -10.42 45.89 -41.08
C ASP A 46 -11.57 45.85 -40.06
N ALA A 47 -12.79 46.20 -40.48
CA ALA A 47 -13.96 46.17 -39.61
C ALA A 47 -14.20 44.77 -39.02
N ALA A 48 -14.12 43.72 -39.86
CA ALA A 48 -14.26 42.34 -39.41
C ALA A 48 -13.17 41.97 -38.39
N ARG A 49 -11.92 42.38 -38.62
CA ARG A 49 -10.80 42.14 -37.69
C ARG A 49 -11.05 42.77 -36.33
N GLU A 50 -11.49 44.03 -36.31
CA GLU A 50 -11.78 44.75 -35.07
C GLU A 50 -12.99 44.16 -34.34
N PHE A 51 -14.07 43.80 -35.04
CA PHE A 51 -15.20 43.09 -34.43
C PHE A 51 -14.80 41.70 -33.90
N MET A 52 -13.87 40.98 -34.54
CA MET A 52 -13.33 39.72 -34.00
C MET A 52 -12.47 39.92 -32.75
N VAL A 53 -11.78 41.06 -32.62
CA VAL A 53 -11.09 41.42 -31.37
C VAL A 53 -12.14 41.70 -30.29
N GLU A 54 -13.15 42.53 -30.60
CA GLU A 54 -14.26 42.82 -29.68
C GLU A 54 -14.94 41.53 -29.20
N GLN A 55 -15.29 40.61 -30.11
CA GLN A 55 -15.94 39.34 -29.79
C GLN A 55 -15.10 38.45 -28.85
N ARG A 56 -13.76 38.55 -28.92
CA ARG A 56 -12.87 37.84 -27.99
C ARG A 56 -12.81 38.49 -26.61
N LEU A 57 -12.96 39.81 -26.53
CA LEU A 57 -12.91 40.58 -25.29
C LEU A 57 -14.27 40.57 -24.56
N ALA A 58 -15.37 40.73 -25.30
CA ALA A 58 -16.73 40.82 -24.80
C ALA A 58 -17.69 40.05 -25.73
N PRO A 59 -17.80 38.71 -25.61
CA PRO A 59 -18.65 37.90 -26.47
C PRO A 59 -20.12 38.36 -26.46
N ASN A 60 -20.68 38.66 -27.63
CA ASN A 60 -22.08 39.09 -27.77
C ASN A 60 -22.65 38.69 -29.15
N PRO A 61 -23.86 38.11 -29.21
CA PRO A 61 -24.50 37.77 -30.49
C PRO A 61 -24.60 38.92 -31.50
N ASN A 62 -24.80 40.16 -31.05
CA ASN A 62 -24.86 41.32 -31.95
C ASN A 62 -23.53 41.55 -32.68
N ILE A 63 -22.39 41.26 -32.05
CA ILE A 63 -21.07 41.37 -32.69
C ILE A 63 -20.93 40.28 -33.76
N VAL A 64 -21.36 39.05 -33.48
CA VAL A 64 -21.41 37.93 -34.45
C VAL A 64 -22.22 38.33 -35.70
N PHE A 65 -23.37 38.98 -35.51
CA PHE A 65 -24.17 39.52 -36.59
C PHE A 65 -23.41 40.61 -37.40
N ASN A 66 -22.72 41.53 -36.73
CA ASN A 66 -21.94 42.57 -37.40
C ASN A 66 -20.75 41.99 -38.19
N ILE A 67 -20.10 40.94 -37.68
CA ILE A 67 -19.06 40.18 -38.40
C ILE A 67 -19.66 39.55 -39.67
N ALA A 68 -20.84 38.94 -39.56
CA ALA A 68 -21.55 38.36 -40.70
C ALA A 68 -21.83 39.41 -41.80
N LEU A 69 -22.28 40.61 -41.40
CA LEU A 69 -22.48 41.73 -42.33
C LEU A 69 -21.18 42.14 -43.03
N CYS A 70 -20.05 42.21 -42.31
CA CYS A 70 -18.75 42.51 -42.92
C CYS A 70 -18.39 41.48 -44.01
N PHE A 71 -18.53 40.19 -43.71
CA PHE A 71 -18.24 39.13 -44.69
C PHE A 71 -19.19 39.12 -45.88
N GLN A 72 -20.46 39.47 -45.65
CA GLN A 72 -21.42 39.64 -46.73
C GLN A 72 -20.98 40.74 -47.70
N GLN A 73 -20.51 41.89 -47.18
CA GLN A 73 -19.99 42.98 -48.03
C GLN A 73 -18.70 42.61 -48.77
N LEU A 74 -17.83 41.82 -48.12
CA LEU A 74 -16.61 41.27 -48.74
C LEU A 74 -16.90 40.20 -49.80
N ARG A 75 -18.17 39.75 -49.95
CA ARG A 75 -18.58 38.61 -50.78
C ARG A 75 -17.87 37.31 -50.42
N ARG A 76 -17.43 37.18 -49.16
CA ARG A 76 -16.93 35.94 -48.58
C ARG A 76 -18.12 35.09 -48.13
N HIS A 77 -18.77 34.45 -49.10
CA HIS A 77 -20.08 33.80 -48.91
C HIS A 77 -20.06 32.69 -47.85
N ALA A 78 -19.01 31.88 -47.82
CA ALA A 78 -18.81 30.82 -46.83
C ALA A 78 -18.76 31.37 -45.39
N ASP A 79 -17.89 32.36 -45.14
CA ASP A 79 -17.76 32.99 -43.83
C ASP A 79 -19.06 33.70 -43.42
N ALA A 80 -19.68 34.47 -44.32
CA ALA A 80 -20.94 35.14 -44.05
C ALA A 80 -22.04 34.14 -43.65
N TYR A 81 -22.14 33.02 -44.36
CA TYR A 81 -23.10 31.95 -44.03
C TYR A 81 -22.85 31.40 -42.62
N MET A 82 -21.59 31.10 -42.28
CA MET A 82 -21.22 30.57 -40.97
C MET A 82 -21.62 31.53 -39.84
N TYR A 83 -21.27 32.82 -39.95
CA TYR A 83 -21.59 33.80 -38.89
C TYR A 83 -23.09 34.11 -38.79
N PHE A 84 -23.84 34.10 -39.88
CA PHE A 84 -25.31 34.23 -39.80
C PHE A 84 -25.97 33.01 -39.17
N ALA A 85 -25.47 31.81 -39.47
CA ALA A 85 -25.96 30.58 -38.85
C ALA A 85 -25.63 30.55 -37.35
N GLU A 86 -24.42 30.97 -36.96
CA GLU A 86 -24.00 31.11 -35.57
C GLU A 86 -24.87 32.13 -34.82
N TYR A 87 -25.15 33.29 -35.42
CA TYR A 87 -26.06 34.26 -34.85
C TYR A 87 -27.47 33.67 -34.60
N LEU A 88 -28.03 32.93 -35.56
CA LEU A 88 -29.37 32.35 -35.42
C LEU A 88 -29.47 31.25 -34.36
N ALA A 89 -28.33 30.60 -34.05
CA ALA A 89 -28.20 29.62 -32.97
C ALA A 89 -28.03 30.26 -31.57
N SER A 90 -27.80 31.57 -31.50
CA SER A 90 -27.70 32.31 -30.24
C SER A 90 -29.08 32.60 -29.59
N ASP A 91 -29.04 33.13 -28.37
CA ASP A 91 -30.19 33.53 -27.57
C ASP A 91 -30.73 34.95 -27.87
N ASP A 92 -30.16 35.66 -28.85
CA ASP A 92 -30.66 36.97 -29.27
C ASP A 92 -31.98 36.86 -30.03
N GLU A 93 -33.02 37.49 -29.48
CA GLU A 93 -34.39 37.46 -29.98
C GLU A 93 -34.77 38.68 -30.85
N ASP A 94 -33.84 39.58 -31.17
CA ASP A 94 -34.16 40.76 -32.00
C ASP A 94 -34.75 40.35 -33.37
N PRO A 95 -36.02 40.71 -33.64
CA PRO A 95 -36.73 40.20 -34.81
C PRO A 95 -36.13 40.70 -36.13
N THR A 96 -35.50 41.88 -36.12
CA THR A 96 -34.90 42.48 -37.32
C THR A 96 -33.63 41.76 -37.70
N ARG A 97 -32.72 41.54 -36.73
CA ARG A 97 -31.47 40.82 -36.96
C ARG A 97 -31.74 39.36 -37.34
N ARG A 98 -32.64 38.67 -36.64
CA ARG A 98 -33.04 37.28 -36.97
C ARG A 98 -33.59 37.16 -38.38
N GLN A 99 -34.58 37.99 -38.75
CA GLN A 99 -35.14 37.97 -40.11
C GLN A 99 -34.07 38.29 -41.18
N THR A 100 -33.14 39.20 -40.88
CA THR A 100 -32.03 39.53 -41.79
C THR A 100 -31.11 38.33 -41.99
N SER A 101 -30.70 37.66 -40.92
CA SER A 101 -29.85 36.47 -40.95
C SER A 101 -30.53 35.30 -41.68
N GLU A 102 -31.81 35.04 -41.42
CA GLU A 102 -32.59 34.01 -42.13
C GLU A 102 -32.63 34.25 -43.64
N ARG A 103 -32.91 35.49 -44.06
CA ARG A 103 -32.88 35.87 -45.48
C ARG A 103 -31.49 35.74 -46.08
N ALA A 104 -30.46 36.14 -45.34
CA ALA A 104 -29.07 36.03 -45.79
C ALA A 104 -28.69 34.56 -46.02
N LEU A 105 -29.04 33.64 -45.11
CA LEU A 105 -28.80 32.20 -45.29
C LEU A 105 -29.48 31.66 -46.54
N ILE A 106 -30.75 32.02 -46.80
CA ILE A 106 -31.47 31.61 -48.02
C ILE A 106 -30.74 32.11 -49.29
N GLN A 107 -30.29 33.36 -49.29
CA GLN A 107 -29.59 33.96 -50.44
C GLN A 107 -28.18 33.40 -50.65
N LEU A 108 -27.48 33.07 -49.56
CA LEU A 108 -26.12 32.53 -49.60
C LEU A 108 -26.10 31.03 -49.85
N ARG A 109 -27.18 30.31 -49.55
CA ARG A 109 -27.28 28.84 -49.71
C ARG A 109 -26.82 28.31 -51.07
N PRO A 110 -27.21 28.87 -52.24
CA PRO A 110 -26.73 28.40 -53.55
C PRO A 110 -25.30 28.84 -53.88
N ARG A 111 -24.66 29.65 -53.02
CA ARG A 111 -23.30 30.19 -53.21
C ARG A 111 -22.26 29.56 -52.27
N VAL A 112 -22.66 28.55 -51.50
CA VAL A 112 -21.79 27.80 -50.58
C VAL A 112 -22.10 26.31 -50.70
N ALA A 113 -21.11 25.47 -50.44
CA ALA A 113 -21.32 24.06 -50.21
C ALA A 113 -21.45 23.81 -48.70
N LEU A 114 -22.42 23.00 -48.27
CA LEU A 114 -22.51 22.60 -46.87
C LEU A 114 -21.92 21.22 -46.64
N VAL A 115 -21.09 21.09 -45.61
CA VAL A 115 -20.50 19.82 -45.19
C VAL A 115 -20.87 19.55 -43.73
N ASP A 116 -21.69 18.53 -43.47
CA ASP A 116 -21.97 18.03 -42.12
C ASP A 116 -20.84 17.09 -41.68
N VAL A 117 -19.95 17.60 -40.82
CA VAL A 117 -18.79 16.87 -40.28
C VAL A 117 -19.18 16.25 -38.95
N ARG A 118 -19.11 14.93 -38.86
CA ARG A 118 -19.42 14.13 -37.67
C ARG A 118 -18.23 13.28 -37.26
N SER A 119 -18.15 12.94 -35.98
CA SER A 119 -17.19 11.96 -35.51
C SER A 119 -17.74 11.02 -34.44
N THR A 120 -17.03 9.92 -34.23
CA THR A 120 -17.27 8.98 -33.14
C THR A 120 -15.94 8.76 -32.41
N PRO A 121 -15.78 9.29 -31.18
CA PRO A 121 -16.76 10.07 -30.40
C PRO A 121 -17.03 11.48 -30.96
N PRO A 122 -18.17 12.12 -30.61
CA PRO A 122 -18.41 13.53 -30.91
C PRO A 122 -17.58 14.45 -29.99
N GLY A 123 -17.53 15.75 -30.30
CA GLY A 123 -16.84 16.76 -29.50
C GLY A 123 -15.38 17.00 -29.90
N LEU A 124 -14.95 16.47 -31.04
CA LEU A 124 -13.60 16.63 -31.56
C LEU A 124 -13.46 17.90 -32.38
N ASP A 125 -12.31 18.58 -32.26
CA ASP A 125 -12.00 19.82 -32.95
C ASP A 125 -11.94 19.60 -34.45
N VAL A 126 -12.62 20.45 -35.22
CA VAL A 126 -12.68 20.39 -36.68
C VAL A 126 -11.78 21.47 -37.28
N TYR A 127 -10.99 21.08 -38.26
CA TYR A 127 -10.14 21.97 -39.03
C TYR A 127 -10.36 21.76 -40.53
N VAL A 128 -10.16 22.81 -41.32
CA VAL A 128 -10.34 22.79 -42.77
C VAL A 128 -9.14 23.45 -43.44
N ASP A 129 -8.57 22.75 -44.42
CA ASP A 129 -7.44 23.10 -45.28
C ASP A 129 -6.12 23.45 -44.59
N ARG A 130 -6.13 24.45 -43.70
CA ARG A 130 -4.95 25.04 -43.06
C ARG A 130 -5.18 25.29 -41.58
N ARG A 131 -4.27 24.78 -40.74
CA ARG A 131 -4.36 24.90 -39.28
C ARG A 131 -4.29 26.35 -38.82
N GLU A 132 -3.60 27.19 -39.58
CA GLU A 132 -3.39 28.62 -39.29
C GLU A 132 -4.67 29.44 -39.36
N LEU A 133 -5.73 28.92 -40.01
CA LEU A 133 -7.05 29.56 -40.05
C LEU A 133 -7.85 29.35 -38.75
N GLY A 134 -7.31 28.55 -37.82
CA GLY A 134 -7.94 28.25 -36.55
C GLY A 134 -8.95 27.10 -36.64
N GLN A 135 -9.53 26.80 -35.48
CA GLN A 135 -10.52 25.75 -35.33
C GLN A 135 -11.87 26.20 -35.88
N TYR A 136 -12.52 25.33 -36.66
CA TYR A 136 -13.85 25.55 -37.22
C TYR A 136 -14.97 25.06 -36.31
N GLY A 137 -14.70 24.79 -35.02
CA GLY A 137 -15.63 24.25 -34.04
C GLY A 137 -15.36 22.81 -33.62
N VAL A 138 -16.35 22.17 -32.99
CA VAL A 138 -16.31 20.77 -32.58
C VAL A 138 -17.39 19.96 -33.30
N THR A 139 -17.16 18.68 -33.51
CA THR A 139 -18.14 17.75 -34.10
C THR A 139 -19.32 17.44 -33.16
N PRO A 140 -20.53 17.18 -33.68
CA PRO A 140 -20.94 17.34 -35.07
C PRO A 140 -21.12 18.81 -35.44
N ARG A 141 -20.71 19.20 -36.66
CA ARG A 141 -20.83 20.58 -37.13
C ARG A 141 -21.01 20.68 -38.64
N VAL A 142 -21.96 21.53 -39.05
CA VAL A 142 -22.14 21.91 -40.45
C VAL A 142 -21.22 23.06 -40.79
N LEU A 143 -20.41 22.89 -41.84
CA LEU A 143 -19.49 23.90 -42.36
C LEU A 143 -19.99 24.40 -43.71
N ALA A 144 -19.89 25.71 -43.94
CA ALA A 144 -20.07 26.29 -45.27
C ALA A 144 -18.70 26.51 -45.91
N LEU A 145 -18.46 25.90 -47.06
CA LEU A 145 -17.19 25.94 -47.79
C LEU A 145 -17.38 26.54 -49.19
N SER A 146 -16.28 27.01 -49.78
CA SER A 146 -16.21 27.30 -51.20
C SER A 146 -16.35 26.03 -52.03
N ALA A 147 -16.64 26.15 -53.34
CA ALA A 147 -16.58 24.99 -54.22
C ALA A 147 -15.14 24.58 -54.51
N GLY A 148 -14.94 23.27 -54.67
CA GLY A 148 -13.65 22.64 -54.93
C GLY A 148 -13.28 21.65 -53.84
N GLU A 149 -12.01 21.26 -53.86
CA GLU A 149 -11.45 20.28 -52.95
C GLU A 149 -11.05 20.94 -51.62
N HIS A 150 -11.53 20.35 -50.53
CA HIS A 150 -11.22 20.76 -49.16
C HIS A 150 -10.70 19.57 -48.35
N THR A 151 -9.66 19.79 -47.55
CA THR A 151 -9.15 18.79 -46.60
C THR A 151 -9.72 19.07 -45.22
N ILE A 152 -10.49 18.13 -44.68
CA ILE A 152 -11.08 18.23 -43.35
C ILE A 152 -10.39 17.23 -42.45
N TRP A 153 -9.91 17.68 -41.30
CA TRP A 153 -9.41 16.77 -40.28
C TRP A 153 -9.95 17.12 -38.91
N ILE A 154 -9.93 16.11 -38.04
CA ILE A 154 -10.35 16.23 -36.65
C ILE A 154 -9.20 15.88 -35.72
N GLU A 155 -9.11 16.61 -34.62
CA GLU A 155 -8.16 16.39 -33.53
C GLU A 155 -8.90 16.38 -32.19
N GLY A 156 -8.34 15.68 -31.21
CA GLY A 156 -8.83 15.73 -29.83
C GLY A 156 -7.99 14.86 -28.91
N ASP A 157 -8.14 15.10 -27.62
CA ASP A 157 -7.30 14.48 -26.60
C ASP A 157 -7.41 12.96 -26.59
N GLY A 158 -6.27 12.28 -26.62
CA GLY A 158 -6.19 10.82 -26.61
C GLY A 158 -6.49 10.14 -27.94
N TYR A 159 -6.65 10.89 -29.04
CA TYR A 159 -6.91 10.33 -30.37
C TYR A 159 -5.86 10.76 -31.39
N ARG A 160 -5.62 9.91 -32.40
CA ARG A 160 -4.84 10.25 -33.58
C ARG A 160 -5.66 11.13 -34.51
N ARG A 161 -4.98 12.05 -35.20
CA ARG A 161 -5.61 12.88 -36.24
C ARG A 161 -6.28 11.97 -37.29
N ALA A 162 -7.53 12.27 -37.61
CA ALA A 162 -8.24 11.65 -38.71
C ALA A 162 -8.55 12.71 -39.76
N GLU A 163 -8.16 12.46 -41.01
CA GLU A 163 -8.29 13.42 -42.11
C GLU A 163 -8.99 12.79 -43.31
N THR A 164 -9.68 13.62 -44.09
CA THR A 164 -10.31 13.23 -45.34
C THR A 164 -10.42 14.41 -46.28
N THR A 165 -10.40 14.11 -47.58
CA THR A 165 -10.55 15.11 -48.64
C THR A 165 -11.94 15.02 -49.21
N VAL A 166 -12.60 16.17 -49.32
CA VAL A 166 -13.96 16.30 -49.82
C VAL A 166 -13.99 17.30 -50.96
N ASP A 167 -14.41 16.83 -52.14
CA ASP A 167 -14.75 17.72 -53.26
C ASP A 167 -16.22 18.11 -53.15
N VAL A 168 -16.51 19.40 -53.20
CA VAL A 168 -17.84 19.96 -52.95
C VAL A 168 -18.23 21.01 -53.98
N GLU A 169 -19.51 21.03 -54.33
CA GLU A 169 -20.08 21.94 -55.31
C GLU A 169 -21.01 22.96 -54.65
N LEU A 170 -21.11 24.17 -55.22
CA LEU A 170 -21.97 25.23 -54.69
C LEU A 170 -23.44 24.77 -54.66
N GLY A 171 -24.13 25.05 -53.57
CA GLY A 171 -25.51 24.61 -53.33
C GLY A 171 -25.64 23.15 -52.89
N GLY A 172 -24.55 22.37 -52.95
CA GLY A 172 -24.52 20.98 -52.49
C GLY A 172 -24.59 20.83 -50.97
N GLU A 173 -24.90 19.60 -50.55
CA GLU A 173 -24.76 19.09 -49.18
C GLU A 173 -23.97 17.81 -49.22
N ARG A 174 -23.02 17.66 -48.30
CA ARG A 174 -22.25 16.43 -48.12
C ARG A 174 -22.14 16.13 -46.64
N GLN A 175 -22.26 14.86 -46.28
CA GLN A 175 -21.97 14.41 -44.93
C GLN A 175 -20.64 13.67 -44.93
N VAL A 176 -19.83 13.92 -43.91
CA VAL A 176 -18.54 13.26 -43.68
C VAL A 176 -18.52 12.76 -42.25
N THR A 177 -18.23 11.47 -42.06
CA THR A 177 -18.08 10.85 -40.74
C THR A 177 -16.64 10.37 -40.58
N LEU A 178 -15.97 10.81 -39.52
CA LEU A 178 -14.60 10.46 -39.19
C LEU A 178 -14.55 9.69 -37.86
N SER A 179 -13.79 8.60 -37.81
CA SER A 179 -13.60 7.78 -36.60
C SER A 179 -12.10 7.71 -36.30
N PRO A 180 -11.58 8.59 -35.45
CA PRO A 180 -10.16 8.63 -35.17
C PRO A 180 -9.74 7.45 -34.30
N GLU A 181 -8.51 6.98 -34.51
CA GLU A 181 -7.94 5.90 -33.71
C GLU A 181 -7.54 6.41 -32.33
N GLN A 182 -7.94 5.71 -31.27
CA GLN A 182 -7.51 6.04 -29.91
C GLN A 182 -6.02 5.73 -29.76
N ILE A 183 -5.28 6.64 -29.14
CA ILE A 183 -3.89 6.42 -28.78
C ILE A 183 -3.88 5.53 -27.54
N LEU A 184 -3.28 4.35 -27.67
CA LEU A 184 -3.21 3.34 -26.61
C LEU A 184 -1.77 2.87 -26.44
N GLY A 185 -1.39 2.55 -25.20
CA GLY A 185 -0.30 1.62 -24.90
C GLY A 185 -0.88 0.28 -24.47
N ARG A 186 0.00 -0.63 -24.04
CA ARG A 186 -0.38 -1.94 -23.51
C ARG A 186 0.25 -2.14 -22.13
N LEU A 187 -0.57 -2.50 -21.15
CA LEU A 187 -0.13 -2.82 -19.80
C LEU A 187 -0.17 -4.33 -19.61
N VAL A 188 0.99 -4.93 -19.32
CA VAL A 188 1.09 -6.34 -18.97
C VAL A 188 1.49 -6.46 -17.51
N VAL A 189 0.70 -7.17 -16.70
CA VAL A 189 1.00 -7.40 -15.28
C VAL A 189 1.13 -8.89 -15.01
N ASN A 190 2.31 -9.30 -14.57
CA ASN A 190 2.63 -10.68 -14.24
C ASN A 190 2.82 -10.84 -12.73
N ALA A 191 2.56 -12.03 -12.20
CA ALA A 191 2.88 -12.41 -10.82
C ALA A 191 3.18 -13.91 -10.76
N ALA A 192 3.92 -14.34 -9.74
CA ALA A 192 4.23 -15.75 -9.53
C ALA A 192 2.98 -16.59 -9.17
N ALA A 193 1.99 -15.97 -8.53
CA ALA A 193 0.69 -16.55 -8.22
C ALA A 193 -0.43 -15.78 -8.93
N ARG A 194 -1.62 -16.38 -9.02
CA ARG A 194 -2.82 -15.70 -9.52
C ARG A 194 -3.24 -14.63 -8.51
N ALA A 195 -3.22 -13.38 -8.94
CA ALA A 195 -3.55 -12.21 -8.13
C ALA A 195 -4.64 -11.39 -8.82
N ASP A 196 -5.53 -10.80 -8.03
CA ASP A 196 -6.47 -9.79 -8.51
C ASP A 196 -5.71 -8.49 -8.74
N VAL A 197 -5.88 -7.90 -9.92
CA VAL A 197 -5.23 -6.67 -10.35
C VAL A 197 -6.25 -5.56 -10.45
N ARG A 198 -6.00 -4.44 -9.79
CA ARG A 198 -6.77 -3.20 -9.92
C ARG A 198 -5.84 -2.09 -10.39
N VAL A 199 -6.25 -1.40 -11.45
CA VAL A 199 -5.50 -0.30 -12.05
C VAL A 199 -6.27 0.99 -11.77
N PHE A 200 -5.62 1.94 -11.10
CA PHE A 200 -6.18 3.24 -10.79
C PHE A 200 -5.49 4.31 -11.64
N ASP A 201 -6.25 5.26 -12.16
CA ASP A 201 -5.71 6.42 -12.88
C ASP A 201 -5.05 7.45 -11.93
N ALA A 202 -4.62 8.58 -12.48
CA ALA A 202 -3.93 9.63 -11.73
C ALA A 202 -4.86 10.30 -10.69
N GLU A 203 -6.16 10.29 -10.93
CA GLU A 203 -7.22 10.81 -10.07
C GLU A 203 -7.63 9.81 -8.98
N GLY A 204 -7.11 8.58 -9.03
CA GLY A 204 -7.41 7.51 -8.08
C GLY A 204 -8.72 6.76 -8.38
N GLN A 205 -9.30 6.98 -9.55
CA GLN A 205 -10.48 6.25 -10.02
C GLN A 205 -10.05 4.90 -10.61
N LEU A 206 -10.88 3.87 -10.42
CA LEU A 206 -10.63 2.54 -11.00
C LEU A 206 -10.75 2.63 -12.52
N ALA A 207 -9.63 2.45 -13.22
CA ALA A 207 -9.55 2.45 -14.67
C ALA A 207 -9.78 1.04 -15.25
N HIS A 208 -9.29 0.00 -14.57
CA HIS A 208 -9.46 -1.39 -15.00
C HIS A 208 -9.35 -2.37 -13.82
N GLU A 209 -9.99 -3.53 -13.93
CA GLU A 209 -9.85 -4.65 -13.00
C GLU A 209 -9.72 -5.98 -13.75
N GLY A 210 -8.87 -6.87 -13.25
CA GLY A 210 -8.60 -8.15 -13.88
C GLY A 210 -7.77 -9.07 -12.98
N GLN A 211 -7.09 -10.05 -13.56
CA GLN A 211 -6.25 -10.99 -12.83
C GLN A 211 -4.92 -11.23 -13.56
N THR A 212 -3.88 -11.63 -12.83
CA THR A 212 -2.59 -12.02 -13.44
C THR A 212 -2.68 -13.37 -14.17
N PRO A 213 -2.01 -13.52 -15.33
CA PRO A 213 -1.38 -12.46 -16.12
C PRO A 213 -2.44 -11.55 -16.75
N LEU A 214 -2.28 -10.24 -16.56
CA LEU A 214 -3.12 -9.21 -17.18
C LEU A 214 -2.42 -8.72 -18.45
N ASP A 215 -3.15 -8.55 -19.55
CA ASP A 215 -2.69 -7.92 -20.78
C ASP A 215 -3.80 -7.01 -21.33
N GLU A 216 -3.71 -5.71 -21.04
CA GLU A 216 -4.80 -4.77 -21.26
C GLU A 216 -4.32 -3.55 -22.08
N PRO A 217 -5.02 -3.16 -23.17
CA PRO A 217 -4.78 -1.89 -23.83
C PRO A 217 -5.29 -0.72 -22.97
N MET A 218 -4.43 0.26 -22.74
CA MET A 218 -4.71 1.38 -21.84
C MET A 218 -4.30 2.70 -22.48
N PRO A 219 -5.03 3.81 -22.28
CA PRO A 219 -4.55 5.13 -22.67
C PRO A 219 -3.17 5.44 -22.07
N PRO A 220 -2.33 6.26 -22.74
CA PRO A 220 -1.08 6.72 -22.15
C PRO A 220 -1.35 7.51 -20.87
N GLY A 221 -0.57 7.23 -19.83
CA GLY A 221 -0.77 7.86 -18.52
C GLY A 221 0.03 7.19 -17.43
N THR A 222 -0.02 7.80 -16.24
CA THR A 222 0.50 7.21 -15.01
C THR A 222 -0.63 6.54 -14.28
N TYR A 223 -0.47 5.27 -13.97
CA TYR A 223 -1.44 4.45 -13.27
C TYR A 223 -0.84 3.93 -11.98
N ARG A 224 -1.63 3.79 -10.92
CA ARG A 224 -1.28 2.97 -9.77
C ARG A 224 -1.83 1.57 -9.99
N VAL A 225 -0.95 0.60 -10.13
CA VAL A 225 -1.33 -0.81 -10.29
C VAL A 225 -1.21 -1.48 -8.93
N VAL A 226 -2.29 -2.11 -8.48
CA VAL A 226 -2.35 -2.87 -7.24
C VAL A 226 -2.65 -4.33 -7.58
N ALA A 227 -1.80 -5.24 -7.13
CA ALA A 227 -2.03 -6.68 -7.24
C ALA A 227 -2.18 -7.28 -5.84
N THR A 228 -3.18 -8.12 -5.64
CA THR A 228 -3.48 -8.77 -4.35
C THR A 228 -3.75 -10.25 -4.51
N ALA A 229 -3.15 -11.08 -3.66
CA ALA A 229 -3.48 -12.50 -3.53
C ALA A 229 -3.58 -12.87 -2.05
N GLY A 230 -4.80 -13.09 -1.56
CA GLY A 230 -5.04 -13.23 -0.12
C GLY A 230 -4.65 -11.96 0.64
N GLU A 231 -3.78 -12.08 1.64
CA GLU A 231 -3.24 -10.94 2.41
C GLU A 231 -1.99 -10.33 1.79
N GLU A 232 -1.38 -10.98 0.80
CA GLU A 232 -0.20 -10.45 0.12
C GLU A 232 -0.60 -9.37 -0.89
N ARG A 233 0.18 -8.28 -0.92
CA ARG A 233 -0.09 -7.14 -1.79
C ARG A 233 1.18 -6.63 -2.47
N TRP A 234 1.01 -6.09 -3.67
CA TRP A 234 2.00 -5.31 -4.39
C TRP A 234 1.31 -4.06 -4.95
N SER A 235 1.98 -2.91 -4.93
CA SER A 235 1.43 -1.66 -5.44
C SER A 235 2.56 -0.77 -5.95
N GLU A 236 2.55 -0.44 -7.23
CA GLU A 236 3.52 0.48 -7.83
C GLU A 236 2.88 1.42 -8.85
N PRO A 237 3.43 2.64 -9.02
CA PRO A 237 3.09 3.50 -10.14
C PRO A 237 3.72 2.95 -11.43
N VAL A 238 2.92 2.80 -12.47
CA VAL A 238 3.32 2.33 -13.80
C VAL A 238 2.97 3.40 -14.83
N VAL A 239 3.94 3.76 -15.68
CA VAL A 239 3.73 4.71 -16.78
C VAL A 239 3.48 3.94 -18.07
N VAL A 240 2.24 3.95 -18.54
CA VAL A 240 1.86 3.42 -19.84
C VAL A 240 2.18 4.50 -20.88
N ARG A 241 2.97 4.14 -21.90
CA ARG A 241 3.32 5.04 -23.00
C ARG A 241 2.61 4.62 -24.28
N ALA A 242 2.27 5.61 -25.10
CA ALA A 242 1.67 5.39 -26.41
C ALA A 242 2.46 4.39 -27.25
N ASP A 243 1.76 3.47 -27.93
CA ASP A 243 2.32 2.51 -28.90
C ASP A 243 3.39 1.57 -28.34
N THR A 244 3.46 1.41 -27.01
CA THR A 244 4.42 0.54 -26.35
C THR A 244 3.76 -0.39 -25.37
N THR A 245 4.40 -1.54 -25.14
CA THR A 245 4.05 -2.45 -24.05
C THR A 245 4.88 -2.10 -22.82
N THR A 246 4.20 -1.77 -21.73
CA THR A 246 4.79 -1.62 -20.39
C THR A 246 4.51 -2.90 -19.61
N GLU A 247 5.58 -3.56 -19.17
CA GLU A 247 5.49 -4.76 -18.34
C GLU A 247 5.76 -4.43 -16.88
N ALA A 248 4.94 -4.97 -15.98
CA ALA A 248 5.14 -4.93 -14.54
C ALA A 248 5.11 -6.36 -13.98
N THR A 249 6.05 -6.67 -13.09
CA THR A 249 6.07 -7.95 -12.38
C THR A 249 5.79 -7.71 -10.91
N ALA A 250 4.61 -8.10 -10.45
CA ALA A 250 4.18 -7.96 -9.08
C ALA A 250 4.87 -9.01 -8.20
N THR A 251 5.74 -8.53 -7.30
CA THR A 251 6.29 -9.32 -6.19
C THR A 251 5.42 -9.09 -4.96
N LEU A 252 4.49 -10.01 -4.72
CA LEU A 252 3.54 -9.92 -3.62
C LEU A 252 4.26 -10.14 -2.29
N SER A 253 4.00 -9.24 -1.33
CA SER A 253 4.52 -9.34 0.04
C SER A 253 3.37 -9.23 1.02
N GLY A 254 3.34 -10.13 2.01
CA GLY A 254 2.40 -10.05 3.13
C GLY A 254 2.69 -8.84 4.03
N PRO A 255 1.70 -8.40 4.83
CA PRO A 255 1.93 -7.41 5.88
C PRO A 255 2.92 -7.97 6.91
N THR A 256 3.74 -7.09 7.49
CA THR A 256 4.74 -7.46 8.50
C THR A 256 4.73 -6.47 9.67
N GLY A 257 5.21 -6.90 10.84
CA GLY A 257 5.50 -6.07 12.00
C GLY A 257 6.97 -6.21 12.47
N GLU A 258 7.30 -5.54 13.56
CA GLU A 258 8.60 -5.59 14.22
C GLU A 258 8.45 -6.17 15.64
N VAL A 259 9.34 -7.09 16.01
CA VAL A 259 9.37 -7.67 17.36
C VAL A 259 10.72 -7.39 18.00
N THR A 260 10.71 -6.68 19.12
CA THR A 260 11.89 -6.49 19.96
C THR A 260 11.85 -7.45 21.14
N VAL A 261 12.79 -8.39 21.18
CA VAL A 261 12.91 -9.40 22.24
C VAL A 261 14.05 -9.03 23.19
N THR A 262 13.73 -8.84 24.46
CA THR A 262 14.68 -8.57 25.53
C THR A 262 14.54 -9.60 26.64
N ALA A 263 15.61 -9.85 27.39
CA ALA A 263 15.58 -10.73 28.56
C ALA A 263 16.40 -10.15 29.70
N ASN A 264 16.12 -10.61 30.93
CA ASN A 264 16.92 -10.32 32.13
C ASN A 264 18.36 -10.85 32.06
N VAL A 265 18.65 -11.74 31.10
CA VAL A 265 20.00 -12.24 30.79
C VAL A 265 20.39 -11.84 29.37
N THR A 266 21.67 -11.54 29.17
CA THR A 266 22.24 -11.23 27.86
C THR A 266 22.62 -12.50 27.12
N GLY A 267 22.54 -12.49 25.79
CA GLY A 267 23.00 -13.62 24.97
C GLY A 267 22.08 -14.83 25.02
N ALA A 268 20.80 -14.69 25.40
CA ALA A 268 19.84 -15.77 25.28
C ALA A 268 19.48 -15.96 23.80
N LEU A 269 19.53 -17.19 23.29
CA LEU A 269 19.18 -17.53 21.91
C LEU A 269 17.68 -17.33 21.71
N VAL A 270 17.33 -16.52 20.71
CA VAL A 270 15.96 -16.23 20.28
C VAL A 270 15.66 -17.06 19.02
N THR A 271 14.57 -17.80 19.07
CA THR A 271 14.05 -18.58 17.94
C THR A 271 12.58 -18.21 17.69
N LEU A 272 12.24 -17.99 16.43
CA LEU A 272 10.87 -17.70 15.99
C LEU A 272 10.45 -18.80 15.00
N ASP A 273 9.34 -19.48 15.29
CA ASP A 273 8.85 -20.64 14.53
C ASP A 273 9.92 -21.72 14.29
N GLY A 274 10.79 -21.92 15.29
CA GLY A 274 11.88 -22.88 15.24
C GLY A 274 13.10 -22.46 14.40
N ARG A 275 13.15 -21.22 13.87
CA ARG A 275 14.34 -20.67 13.20
C ARG A 275 15.14 -19.77 14.12
N ASP A 276 16.45 -20.00 14.19
CA ASP A 276 17.40 -19.15 14.93
C ASP A 276 17.36 -17.72 14.40
N SER A 277 17.01 -16.79 15.28
CA SER A 277 16.74 -15.39 14.94
C SER A 277 17.71 -14.41 15.65
N GLY A 278 18.73 -14.93 16.34
CA GLY A 278 19.77 -14.13 17.00
C GLY A 278 19.77 -14.30 18.53
N PHE A 279 20.29 -13.30 19.25
CA PHE A 279 20.46 -13.36 20.71
C PHE A 279 19.95 -12.09 21.39
N THR A 280 19.42 -12.19 22.61
CA THR A 280 18.88 -11.04 23.36
C THR A 280 19.96 -10.01 23.73
N PRO A 281 19.68 -8.69 23.61
CA PRO A 281 18.51 -8.07 22.97
C PRO A 281 18.51 -8.23 21.44
N GLN A 282 17.38 -8.63 20.86
CA GLN A 282 17.23 -8.86 19.41
C GLN A 282 16.03 -8.09 18.85
N VAL A 283 16.23 -7.44 17.70
CA VAL A 283 15.13 -6.85 16.92
C VAL A 283 14.89 -7.74 15.70
N LEU A 284 13.66 -8.21 15.53
CA LEU A 284 13.19 -8.98 14.40
C LEU A 284 12.36 -8.04 13.51
N ALA A 285 12.97 -7.57 12.42
CA ALA A 285 12.30 -6.73 11.45
C ALA A 285 11.51 -7.57 10.44
N SER A 286 10.39 -7.04 9.96
CA SER A 286 9.56 -7.64 8.91
C SER A 286 9.07 -9.06 9.23
N VAL A 287 8.64 -9.29 10.47
CA VAL A 287 7.98 -10.54 10.89
C VAL A 287 6.58 -10.57 10.28
N PRO A 288 6.16 -11.65 9.58
CA PRO A 288 4.80 -11.75 9.05
C PRO A 288 3.73 -11.48 10.11
N VAL A 289 2.59 -10.94 9.69
CA VAL A 289 1.43 -10.80 10.58
C VAL A 289 0.86 -12.18 10.91
N GLY A 290 0.39 -12.35 12.15
CA GLY A 290 -0.20 -13.59 12.64
C GLY A 290 0.46 -14.11 13.92
N ALA A 291 0.10 -15.33 14.30
CA ALA A 291 0.61 -16.01 15.49
C ALA A 291 1.93 -16.73 15.18
N HIS A 292 2.97 -16.43 15.97
CA HIS A 292 4.28 -17.03 15.87
C HIS A 292 4.71 -17.65 17.20
N GLU A 293 5.40 -18.79 17.16
CA GLU A 293 5.98 -19.41 18.35
C GLU A 293 7.33 -18.77 18.66
N LEU A 294 7.40 -18.02 19.75
CA LEU A 294 8.63 -17.47 20.29
C LEU A 294 9.21 -18.40 21.34
N ARG A 295 10.46 -18.84 21.12
CA ARG A 295 11.24 -19.58 22.12
C ARG A 295 12.54 -18.85 22.41
N VAL A 296 12.81 -18.67 23.70
CA VAL A 296 14.05 -18.04 24.19
C VAL A 296 14.74 -18.93 25.20
N THR A 297 16.02 -19.21 24.95
CA THR A 297 16.82 -20.18 25.70
C THR A 297 18.14 -19.56 26.16
N ALA A 298 18.54 -19.83 27.40
CA ALA A 298 19.82 -19.42 27.95
C ALA A 298 20.37 -20.55 28.82
N ASP A 299 21.70 -20.64 28.90
CA ASP A 299 22.35 -21.70 29.68
C ASP A 299 22.03 -21.56 31.18
N GLY A 300 21.73 -22.69 31.83
CA GLY A 300 21.30 -22.74 33.24
C GLY A 300 19.94 -22.10 33.54
N MET A 301 19.16 -21.71 32.54
CA MET A 301 17.83 -21.07 32.70
C MET A 301 16.71 -21.97 32.17
N ASN A 302 15.50 -21.82 32.72
CA ASN A 302 14.30 -22.43 32.16
C ASN A 302 13.92 -21.69 30.87
N PRO A 303 13.75 -22.39 29.73
CA PRO A 303 13.40 -21.73 28.49
C PRO A 303 11.99 -21.18 28.55
N TYR A 304 11.78 -20.03 27.91
CA TYR A 304 10.44 -19.54 27.62
C TYR A 304 9.98 -20.07 26.26
N VAL A 305 8.73 -20.52 26.18
CA VAL A 305 8.04 -20.87 24.93
C VAL A 305 6.64 -20.28 25.01
N GLY A 306 6.26 -19.45 24.03
CA GLY A 306 4.96 -18.80 23.99
C GLY A 306 4.58 -18.34 22.60
N GLN A 307 3.29 -18.04 22.41
CA GLN A 307 2.78 -17.47 21.17
C GLN A 307 2.84 -15.94 21.25
N VAL A 308 3.28 -15.31 20.16
CA VAL A 308 3.22 -13.86 19.96
C VAL A 308 2.35 -13.57 18.75
N GLU A 309 1.45 -12.59 18.87
CA GLU A 309 0.57 -12.19 17.78
C GLU A 309 1.07 -10.86 17.22
N ILE A 310 1.49 -10.89 15.95
CA ILE A 310 2.08 -9.76 15.23
C ILE A 310 0.98 -9.12 14.40
N GLU A 311 0.81 -7.80 14.57
CA GLU A 311 -0.11 -6.99 13.79
C GLU A 311 0.63 -6.19 12.71
N GLN A 312 -0.11 -5.72 11.70
CA GLN A 312 0.48 -4.99 10.60
C GLN A 312 1.08 -3.67 11.09
N ASP A 313 2.32 -3.39 10.68
CA ASP A 313 3.05 -2.15 11.01
C ASP A 313 3.19 -1.90 12.53
N ASP A 314 3.05 -2.96 13.34
CA ASP A 314 3.14 -2.92 14.80
C ASP A 314 4.59 -3.06 15.30
N GLN A 315 4.89 -2.47 16.46
CA GLN A 315 6.10 -2.72 17.24
C GLN A 315 5.74 -3.43 18.56
N LEU A 316 6.02 -4.73 18.61
CA LEU A 316 5.82 -5.57 19.78
C LEU A 316 7.12 -5.71 20.58
N TRP A 317 7.14 -5.20 21.82
CA TRP A 317 8.21 -5.50 22.77
C TRP A 317 7.84 -6.71 23.63
N VAL A 318 8.68 -7.74 23.58
CA VAL A 318 8.63 -8.89 24.46
C VAL A 318 9.77 -8.81 25.47
N THR A 319 9.43 -8.62 26.74
CA THR A 319 10.40 -8.59 27.84
C THR A 319 10.30 -9.88 28.63
N LEU A 320 11.39 -10.64 28.66
CA LEU A 320 11.45 -11.96 29.27
C LEU A 320 12.16 -11.92 30.63
N GLU A 321 11.52 -12.51 31.63
CA GLU A 321 12.13 -12.85 32.91
C GLU A 321 12.36 -14.36 32.93
N LEU A 322 13.57 -14.76 32.53
CA LEU A 322 13.99 -16.16 32.61
C LEU A 322 14.33 -16.50 34.07
N GLU A 323 13.84 -17.64 34.53
CA GLU A 323 14.10 -18.18 35.86
C GLU A 323 15.20 -19.25 35.80
N PRO A 324 16.10 -19.34 36.79
CA PRO A 324 17.11 -20.39 36.83
C PRO A 324 16.50 -21.79 36.78
N ALA A 325 17.15 -22.69 36.05
CA ALA A 325 16.82 -24.11 36.10
C ALA A 325 17.07 -24.65 37.51
N SER A 326 16.17 -25.51 38.01
CA SER A 326 16.33 -26.08 39.34
C SER A 326 17.62 -26.90 39.43
N SER A 327 18.52 -26.50 40.33
CA SER A 327 19.65 -27.33 40.71
C SER A 327 19.25 -28.16 41.92
N PHE A 328 19.33 -29.48 41.80
CA PHE A 328 19.12 -30.37 42.94
C PHE A 328 20.26 -30.17 43.95
N GLN A 329 20.00 -29.40 45.01
CA GLN A 329 20.92 -29.21 46.12
C GLN A 329 20.58 -30.20 47.23
N ILE A 330 21.38 -31.26 47.37
CA ILE A 330 21.29 -32.18 48.51
C ILE A 330 21.98 -31.52 49.71
N GLN A 331 21.28 -31.37 50.84
CA GLN A 331 21.84 -30.80 52.05
C GLN A 331 23.11 -31.56 52.52
N PRO A 332 24.15 -30.87 53.05
CA PRO A 332 25.39 -31.53 53.50
C PRO A 332 25.15 -32.64 54.53
N VAL A 333 24.13 -32.53 55.38
CA VAL A 333 23.76 -33.56 56.36
C VAL A 333 23.40 -34.88 55.71
N THR A 334 22.78 -34.87 54.53
CA THR A 334 22.40 -36.09 53.79
C THR A 334 23.64 -36.85 53.34
N TRP A 335 24.69 -36.15 52.90
CA TRP A 335 25.99 -36.76 52.57
C TRP A 335 26.69 -37.33 53.80
N ILE A 336 26.62 -36.63 54.94
CA ILE A 336 27.19 -37.10 56.20
C ILE A 336 26.50 -38.39 56.66
N VAL A 337 25.16 -38.41 56.70
CA VAL A 337 24.39 -39.60 57.13
C VAL A 337 24.57 -40.76 56.15
N GLY A 338 24.60 -40.48 54.84
CA GLY A 338 24.92 -41.48 53.81
C GLY A 338 26.33 -42.06 53.98
N GLY A 339 27.32 -41.21 54.26
CA GLY A 339 28.70 -41.63 54.51
C GLY A 339 28.85 -42.48 55.78
N ILE A 340 28.17 -42.10 56.86
CA ILE A 340 28.12 -42.90 58.10
C ILE A 340 27.48 -44.26 57.82
N SER A 341 26.35 -44.31 57.12
CA SER A 341 25.70 -45.57 56.74
C SER A 341 26.65 -46.50 55.96
N LEU A 342 27.35 -45.96 54.96
CA LEU A 342 28.33 -46.72 54.17
C LEU A 342 29.48 -47.28 55.04
N ALA A 343 30.01 -46.47 55.96
CA ALA A 343 31.07 -46.91 56.87
C ALA A 343 30.59 -48.03 57.81
N ILE A 344 29.36 -47.95 58.32
CA ILE A 344 28.77 -49.00 59.16
C ILE A 344 28.54 -50.28 58.34
N PHE A 345 28.07 -50.19 57.08
CA PHE A 345 27.96 -51.36 56.20
C PHE A 345 29.31 -52.04 55.96
N ALA A 346 30.37 -51.27 55.75
CA ALA A 346 31.71 -51.82 55.59
C ALA A 346 32.18 -52.55 56.87
N ALA A 347 31.98 -51.93 58.05
CA ALA A 347 32.28 -52.56 59.33
C ALA A 347 31.44 -53.82 59.58
N ALA A 348 30.16 -53.80 59.21
CA ALA A 348 29.26 -54.95 59.29
C ALA A 348 29.79 -56.10 58.44
N GLY A 349 30.13 -55.84 57.17
CA GLY A 349 30.65 -56.86 56.26
C GLY A 349 31.96 -57.49 56.73
N VAL A 350 32.90 -56.68 57.24
CA VAL A 350 34.14 -57.17 57.84
C VAL A 350 33.85 -58.04 59.07
N THR A 351 32.95 -57.59 59.95
CA THR A 351 32.59 -58.32 61.17
C THR A 351 31.88 -59.63 60.86
N THR A 352 30.99 -59.66 59.85
CA THR A 352 30.37 -60.89 59.34
C THR A 352 31.42 -61.86 58.78
N GLY A 353 32.46 -61.36 58.10
CA GLY A 353 33.59 -62.17 57.64
C GLY A 353 34.33 -62.85 58.80
N PHE A 354 34.66 -62.09 59.85
CA PHE A 354 35.26 -62.65 61.08
C PHE A 354 34.31 -63.61 61.80
N ALA A 355 33.01 -63.31 61.84
CA ALA A 355 32.01 -64.18 62.45
C ALA A 355 31.90 -65.53 61.72
N ALA A 356 31.94 -65.51 60.38
CA ALA A 356 31.93 -66.72 59.55
C ALA A 356 33.19 -67.58 59.76
N ASP A 357 34.37 -66.95 59.86
CA ASP A 357 35.62 -67.65 60.20
C ASP A 357 35.55 -68.28 61.61
N ALA A 358 35.15 -67.51 62.62
CA ALA A 358 34.97 -67.99 63.98
C ALA A 358 33.96 -69.14 64.05
N HIS A 359 32.87 -69.06 63.27
CA HIS A 359 31.89 -70.14 63.16
C HIS A 359 32.50 -71.41 62.54
N GLY A 360 33.32 -71.28 61.49
CA GLY A 360 34.05 -72.39 60.89
C GLY A 360 35.04 -73.05 61.86
N ARG A 361 35.78 -72.25 62.64
CA ARG A 361 36.67 -72.72 63.72
C ARG A 361 35.89 -73.47 64.81
N PHE A 362 34.74 -72.95 65.22
CA PHE A 362 33.86 -73.60 66.18
C PHE A 362 33.33 -74.95 65.67
N GLN A 363 32.82 -75.01 64.44
CA GLN A 363 32.29 -76.26 63.86
C GLN A 363 33.37 -77.32 63.71
N SER A 364 34.56 -76.94 63.24
CA SER A 364 35.70 -77.85 63.10
C SER A 364 36.17 -78.38 64.46
N ALA A 365 36.31 -77.54 65.48
CA ALA A 365 36.65 -77.96 66.84
C ALA A 365 35.59 -78.90 67.46
N ARG A 366 34.29 -78.61 67.23
CA ARG A 366 33.17 -79.45 67.64
C ARG A 366 33.21 -80.84 67.00
N MET A 367 33.54 -80.92 65.71
CA MET A 367 33.68 -82.19 64.99
C MET A 367 34.87 -83.02 65.48
N MET A 368 35.96 -82.36 65.90
CA MET A 368 37.17 -83.02 66.41
C MET A 368 37.13 -83.38 67.91
N GLY A 369 36.04 -83.09 68.62
CA GLY A 369 35.90 -83.41 70.05
C GLY A 369 36.77 -82.53 70.99
N GLN A 370 37.21 -81.36 70.53
CA GLN A 370 37.99 -80.41 71.33
C GLN A 370 37.10 -79.54 72.24
N PRO A 371 37.64 -78.91 73.31
CA PRO A 371 36.87 -77.98 74.13
C PRO A 371 36.40 -76.76 73.32
N ILE A 372 35.08 -76.53 73.29
CA ILE A 372 34.43 -75.56 72.39
C ILE A 372 33.92 -74.27 73.06
N LEU A 373 33.92 -74.19 74.39
CA LEU A 373 33.23 -73.10 75.11
C LEU A 373 33.74 -71.70 74.71
N GLY A 374 35.05 -71.51 74.63
CA GLY A 374 35.64 -70.22 74.25
C GLY A 374 35.35 -69.83 72.80
N LEU A 375 35.32 -70.80 71.88
CA LEU A 375 35.02 -70.57 70.46
C LEU A 375 33.53 -70.29 70.21
N ALA A 376 32.65 -70.88 71.03
CA ALA A 376 31.21 -70.61 70.99
C ALA A 376 30.91 -69.16 71.39
N ASP A 377 31.56 -68.68 72.45
CA ASP A 377 31.37 -67.33 72.98
C ASP A 377 31.91 -66.28 71.99
N GLU A 378 33.10 -66.51 71.43
CA GLU A 378 33.70 -65.66 70.37
C GLU A 378 32.78 -65.57 69.13
N SER A 379 32.26 -66.71 68.65
CA SER A 379 31.34 -66.73 67.50
C SER A 379 30.02 -66.02 67.79
N ASN A 380 29.45 -66.19 68.98
CA ASN A 380 28.21 -65.51 69.37
C ASN A 380 28.40 -63.99 69.51
N HIS A 381 29.51 -63.55 70.08
CA HIS A 381 29.82 -62.12 70.19
C HIS A 381 30.03 -61.46 68.82
N LEU A 382 30.72 -62.13 67.89
CA LEU A 382 30.93 -61.61 66.54
C LEU A 382 29.64 -61.59 65.70
N ASN A 383 28.78 -62.61 65.83
CA ASN A 383 27.47 -62.61 65.18
C ASN A 383 26.58 -61.48 65.72
N LEU A 384 26.49 -61.32 67.05
CA LEU A 384 25.73 -60.23 67.66
C LEU A 384 26.26 -58.85 67.23
N ALA A 385 27.58 -58.67 67.17
CA ALA A 385 28.18 -57.44 66.70
C ALA A 385 27.85 -57.16 65.22
N ALA A 386 27.90 -58.19 64.36
CA ALA A 386 27.51 -58.06 62.96
C ALA A 386 26.04 -57.67 62.80
N ASP A 387 25.13 -58.31 63.54
CA ASP A 387 23.68 -58.01 63.48
C ASP A 387 23.37 -56.56 63.91
N ILE A 388 24.01 -56.08 64.97
CA ILE A 388 23.87 -54.69 65.44
C ILE A 388 24.38 -53.72 64.37
N LEU A 389 25.50 -54.03 63.71
CA LEU A 389 26.06 -53.21 62.63
C LEU A 389 25.16 -53.20 61.39
N TRP A 390 24.61 -54.34 60.96
CA TRP A 390 23.66 -54.39 59.85
C TRP A 390 22.37 -53.60 60.12
N LEU A 391 21.81 -53.72 61.34
CA LEU A 391 20.62 -52.97 61.74
C LEU A 391 20.89 -51.47 61.79
N SER A 392 22.01 -51.04 62.39
CA SER A 392 22.37 -49.62 62.47
C SER A 392 22.69 -49.02 61.09
N ALA A 393 23.36 -49.77 60.21
CA ALA A 393 23.60 -49.36 58.84
C ALA A 393 22.29 -49.14 58.06
N GLY A 394 21.34 -50.07 58.22
CA GLY A 394 20.00 -49.99 57.62
C GLY A 394 19.21 -48.77 58.10
N VAL A 395 19.21 -48.49 59.40
CA VAL A 395 18.55 -47.28 59.96
C VAL A 395 19.19 -46.00 59.43
N ALA A 396 20.53 -45.93 59.37
CA ALA A 396 21.23 -44.78 58.83
C ALA A 396 20.97 -44.59 57.32
N ALA A 397 20.86 -45.68 56.55
CA ALA A 397 20.55 -45.63 55.13
C ALA A 397 19.13 -45.06 54.89
N ILE A 398 18.14 -45.55 55.65
CA ILE A 398 16.77 -45.05 55.58
C ILE A 398 16.73 -43.57 55.96
N ALA A 399 17.45 -43.16 57.01
CA ALA A 399 17.55 -41.76 57.40
C ALA A 399 18.17 -40.87 56.30
N ALA A 400 19.23 -41.35 55.62
CA ALA A 400 19.83 -40.63 54.48
C ALA A 400 18.84 -40.49 53.31
N ILE A 401 18.07 -41.53 52.99
CA ILE A 401 17.05 -41.50 51.93
C ILE A 401 15.93 -40.53 52.28
N VAL A 402 15.42 -40.58 53.52
CA VAL A 402 14.38 -39.65 53.99
C VAL A 402 14.88 -38.21 53.94
N LEU A 403 16.11 -37.96 54.40
CA LEU A 403 16.73 -36.63 54.30
C LEU A 403 16.85 -36.18 52.84
N ALA A 404 17.32 -37.05 51.94
CA ALA A 404 17.39 -36.75 50.52
C ALA A 404 16.02 -36.37 49.93
N LEU A 405 14.94 -37.06 50.32
CA LEU A 405 13.61 -36.80 49.77
C LEU A 405 12.91 -35.58 50.39
N THR A 406 13.20 -35.26 51.64
CA THR A 406 12.50 -34.20 52.39
C THR A 406 13.24 -32.86 52.37
N THR A 407 14.54 -32.85 52.08
CA THR A 407 15.37 -31.64 52.12
C THR A 407 15.81 -31.15 50.75
N THR A 408 15.43 -31.84 49.67
CA THR A 408 15.63 -31.32 48.31
C THR A 408 14.69 -30.15 48.07
N GLU A 409 15.25 -28.94 47.98
CA GLU A 409 14.50 -27.77 47.53
C GLU A 409 14.38 -27.78 46.00
N SER A 410 13.14 -27.83 45.49
CA SER A 410 12.81 -27.66 44.08
C SER A 410 12.03 -26.35 43.93
N GLY A 411 12.75 -25.24 43.90
CA GLY A 411 12.17 -23.92 43.70
C GLY A 411 12.44 -23.38 42.30
N SER A 412 11.85 -23.95 41.25
CA SER A 412 11.86 -23.29 39.94
C SER A 412 10.48 -22.76 39.58
N ARG A 413 10.37 -21.45 39.42
CA ARG A 413 9.20 -20.81 38.81
C ARG A 413 9.31 -20.93 37.29
N PRO A 414 8.18 -20.95 36.56
CA PRO A 414 8.22 -20.84 35.12
C PRO A 414 8.70 -19.44 34.72
N SER A 415 9.58 -19.38 33.72
CA SER A 415 9.97 -18.13 33.05
C SER A 415 8.73 -17.42 32.49
N ARG A 416 8.72 -16.09 32.52
CA ARG A 416 7.57 -15.28 32.14
C ARG A 416 7.93 -14.27 31.07
N ALA A 417 6.92 -13.85 30.30
CA ALA A 417 7.03 -12.77 29.34
C ALA A 417 6.01 -11.69 29.67
N THR A 418 6.42 -10.44 29.49
CA THR A 418 5.54 -9.27 29.47
C THR A 418 5.53 -8.70 28.06
N PHE A 419 4.35 -8.38 27.56
CA PHE A 419 4.13 -7.82 26.24
C PHE A 419 3.76 -6.35 26.36
N SER A 420 4.41 -5.50 25.59
CA SER A 420 3.99 -4.10 25.43
C SER A 420 4.02 -3.75 23.96
N ARG A 421 2.93 -3.16 23.48
CA ARG A 421 2.73 -2.79 22.09
C ARG A 421 2.79 -1.28 21.93
N ARG A 422 3.34 -0.81 20.81
CA ARG A 422 3.20 0.59 20.38
C ARG A 422 2.72 0.62 18.93
N GLU A 423 1.53 1.16 18.73
CA GLU A 423 1.04 1.49 17.40
C GLU A 423 1.94 2.57 16.79
N VAL A 424 2.51 2.30 15.62
CA VAL A 424 3.21 3.30 14.82
C VAL A 424 2.15 4.12 14.08
N GLY A 425 1.48 5.03 14.79
CA GLY A 425 0.39 5.80 14.19
C GLY A 425 -0.45 6.67 15.14
N GLN A 426 0.16 7.63 15.84
CA GLN A 426 -0.47 8.92 16.16
C GLN A 426 0.52 10.06 15.95
#